data_AF-A0A485ALM6-F1
#
_entry.id   AF-A0A485ALM6-F1
#
_cell.length_a   1.000
_cell.length_b   1.000
_cell.length_c   1.000
_cell.angle_alpha   90.00
_cell.angle_beta   90.00
_cell.angle_gamma   90.00
#
_symmetry.space_group_name_H-M   'P 1'
#
loop_
_entity.id
_entity.type
_entity.pdbx_description
1 polymer ?
#
loop_
_entity_poly.entity_id
_entity_poly.type
_entity_poly.pdbx_seq_one_letter_code
_entity_poly.pdbx_strand_id
1 'polypeptide(L)'
;MSAPRRSKWLDAGYQQVGRDFPVFLHPNSHEEYALARTERKSGSGYTGFTCYAAPDVTLEQDLLRRDLTVNALAEDADGTIIDPYGGRRDLEQAHSASCFPRLLGEDPLRVLRVARFAGSLRPFKLSYCR
;
A
#
# COMPACT_ATOMS: atom_id res chain seq x y z
N MET A 1 -8.35 -2.60 -15.34
CA MET A 1 -7.80 -3.96 -15.52
C MET A 1 -8.15 -4.78 -14.28
N SER A 2 -8.82 -5.92 -14.40
CA SER A 2 -9.17 -6.76 -13.24
C SER A 2 -7.96 -7.59 -12.79
N ALA A 3 -7.70 -7.62 -11.49
CA ALA A 3 -6.58 -8.35 -10.91
C ALA A 3 -6.72 -9.88 -11.08
N PRO A 4 -5.65 -10.61 -11.46
CA PRO A 4 -5.68 -12.06 -11.60
C PRO A 4 -5.81 -12.80 -10.25
N ARG A 5 -6.53 -13.93 -10.25
CA ARG A 5 -6.73 -14.79 -9.06
C ARG A 5 -5.42 -15.46 -8.60
N ARG A 6 -5.29 -15.71 -7.29
CA ARG A 6 -4.13 -16.34 -6.64
C ARG A 6 -3.63 -17.63 -7.33
N SER A 7 -4.52 -18.52 -7.77
CA SER A 7 -4.14 -19.79 -8.40
C SER A 7 -3.25 -19.60 -9.63
N LYS A 8 -3.53 -18.57 -10.43
CA LYS A 8 -2.81 -18.30 -11.69
C LYS A 8 -1.31 -18.05 -11.47
N TRP A 9 -0.92 -17.47 -10.34
CA TRP A 9 0.47 -17.14 -10.01
C TRP A 9 1.25 -18.37 -9.56
N LEU A 10 0.62 -19.22 -8.76
CA LEU A 10 1.22 -20.48 -8.30
C LEU A 10 1.45 -21.43 -9.48
N ASP A 11 0.48 -21.51 -10.40
CA ASP A 11 0.59 -22.32 -11.62
C ASP A 11 1.72 -21.81 -12.54
N ALA A 12 2.02 -20.50 -12.50
CA ALA A 12 3.11 -19.88 -13.24
C ALA A 12 4.48 -19.99 -12.51
N GLY A 13 4.56 -20.71 -11.40
CA GLY A 13 5.80 -20.96 -10.66
C GLY A 13 6.23 -19.83 -9.72
N TYR A 14 5.36 -18.86 -9.43
CA TYR A 14 5.68 -17.80 -8.48
C TYR A 14 5.62 -18.31 -7.05
N GLN A 15 6.56 -17.85 -6.21
CA GLN A 15 6.61 -18.22 -4.80
C GLN A 15 5.82 -17.22 -3.95
N GLN A 16 4.83 -17.69 -3.20
CA GLN A 16 4.08 -16.81 -2.30
C GLN A 16 4.89 -16.45 -1.05
N VAL A 17 4.84 -15.18 -0.65
CA VAL A 17 5.47 -14.66 0.57
C VAL A 17 4.40 -14.37 1.62
N GLY A 18 4.49 -15.05 2.77
CA GLY A 18 3.53 -14.91 3.86
C GLY A 18 2.21 -15.64 3.60
N ARG A 19 1.50 -15.99 4.69
CA ARG A 19 0.24 -16.74 4.61
C ARG A 19 -0.96 -15.86 4.28
N ASP A 20 -0.98 -14.65 4.86
CA ASP A 20 -2.18 -13.80 4.90
C ASP A 20 -2.21 -12.71 3.82
N PHE A 21 -1.08 -12.50 3.13
CA PHE A 21 -0.94 -11.46 2.12
C PHE A 21 -0.77 -12.06 0.71
N PRO A 22 -1.42 -11.48 -0.32
CA PRO A 22 -1.34 -11.96 -1.69
C PRO A 22 -0.11 -11.39 -2.41
N VAL A 23 1.09 -11.67 -1.88
CA VAL A 23 2.37 -11.23 -2.45
C VAL A 23 3.11 -12.45 -3.01
N PHE A 24 3.60 -12.32 -4.25
CA PHE A 24 4.23 -13.39 -5.02
C PHE A 24 5.58 -12.92 -5.55
N LEU A 25 6.61 -13.75 -5.43
CA LEU A 25 7.94 -13.51 -5.99
C LEU A 25 8.03 -14.19 -7.36
N HIS A 26 8.51 -13.43 -8.34
CA HIS A 26 8.84 -13.98 -9.65
C HIS A 26 10.00 -14.98 -9.54
N PRO A 27 9.91 -16.19 -10.15
CA PRO A 27 10.86 -17.28 -9.90
C PRO A 27 12.31 -16.98 -10.30
N ASN A 28 12.51 -16.12 -11.32
CA ASN A 28 13.85 -15.78 -11.81
C ASN A 28 14.36 -14.42 -11.28
N SER A 29 13.60 -13.34 -11.48
CA SER A 29 13.99 -11.98 -11.07
C SER A 29 13.80 -11.67 -9.58
N HIS A 30 13.00 -12.46 -8.85
CA HIS A 30 12.56 -12.16 -7.47
C HIS A 30 11.84 -10.81 -7.31
N GLU A 31 11.30 -10.26 -8.39
CA GLU A 31 10.39 -9.12 -8.31
C GLU A 31 9.14 -9.47 -7.50
N GLU A 32 8.69 -8.53 -6.67
CA GLU A 32 7.49 -8.67 -5.84
C GLU A 32 6.23 -8.25 -6.62
N TYR A 33 5.30 -9.18 -6.77
CA TYR A 33 3.99 -8.96 -7.37
C TYR A 33 2.92 -9.06 -6.28
N ALA A 34 2.35 -7.92 -5.90
CA ALA A 34 1.28 -7.84 -4.92
C ALA A 34 -0.07 -7.64 -5.61
N LEU A 35 -1.08 -8.43 -5.24
CA LEU A 35 -2.45 -8.18 -5.69
C LEU A 35 -3.08 -7.04 -4.89
N ALA A 36 -3.82 -6.19 -5.58
CA ALA A 36 -4.64 -5.14 -4.96
C ALA A 36 -5.57 -5.76 -3.92
N ARG A 37 -5.60 -5.17 -2.72
CA ARG A 37 -6.33 -5.71 -1.58
C ARG A 37 -7.00 -4.65 -0.75
N THR A 38 -8.07 -5.04 -0.08
CA THR A 38 -8.62 -4.31 1.05
C THR A 38 -8.44 -5.13 2.32
N GLU A 39 -8.25 -4.46 3.45
CA GLU A 39 -8.14 -5.13 4.74
C GLU A 39 -9.43 -4.86 5.51
N ARG A 40 -10.13 -5.93 5.91
CA ARG A 40 -11.32 -5.81 6.76
C ARG A 40 -10.98 -6.34 8.14
N LYS A 41 -11.27 -5.54 9.17
CA LYS A 41 -11.14 -5.97 10.56
C LYS A 41 -12.23 -7.01 10.86
N SER A 42 -11.81 -8.25 11.11
CA SER A 42 -12.69 -9.41 11.31
C SER A 42 -12.69 -9.92 12.76
N GLY A 43 -11.87 -9.36 13.66
CA GLY A 43 -11.78 -9.83 15.05
C GLY A 43 -11.25 -8.79 16.04
N SER A 44 -11.22 -9.15 17.34
CA SER A 44 -10.57 -8.36 18.39
C SER A 44 -9.08 -8.73 18.50
N GLY A 45 -8.23 -7.74 18.80
CA GLY A 45 -6.76 -7.89 18.86
C GLY A 45 -6.01 -7.41 17.61
N TYR A 46 -4.67 -7.48 17.65
CA TYR A 46 -3.77 -6.99 16.58
C TYR A 46 -3.71 -7.95 15.35
N THR A 47 -4.15 -9.20 15.50
CA THR A 47 -4.15 -10.24 14.45
C THR A 47 -5.45 -10.32 13.64
N GLY A 48 -6.42 -9.44 13.90
CA GLY A 48 -7.79 -9.53 13.38
C GLY A 48 -8.02 -8.94 11.99
N PHE A 49 -7.09 -9.06 11.05
CA PHE A 49 -7.25 -8.52 9.69
C PHE A 49 -7.43 -9.65 8.68
N THR A 50 -8.59 -9.69 8.03
CA THR A 50 -8.79 -10.53 6.84
C THR A 50 -8.46 -9.70 5.61
N CYS A 51 -7.46 -10.14 4.84
CA CYS A 51 -7.15 -9.56 3.54
C CYS A 51 -8.17 -10.06 2.51
N TYR A 52 -8.95 -9.13 1.96
CA TYR A 52 -9.80 -9.39 0.81
C TYR A 52 -9.07 -8.89 -0.44
N ALA A 53 -8.61 -9.84 -1.26
CA ALA A 53 -7.96 -9.56 -2.53
C ALA A 53 -8.80 -10.18 -3.63
N ALA A 54 -9.45 -9.34 -4.41
CA ALA A 54 -10.36 -9.76 -5.45
C ALA A 54 -10.32 -8.78 -6.64
N PRO A 55 -10.76 -9.22 -7.84
CA PRO A 55 -10.58 -8.45 -9.08
C PRO A 55 -11.38 -7.14 -9.15
N ASP A 56 -12.29 -6.93 -8.21
CA ASP A 56 -13.12 -5.74 -7.98
C ASP A 56 -12.42 -4.67 -7.13
N VAL A 57 -11.31 -4.99 -6.47
CA VAL A 57 -10.49 -4.01 -5.76
C VAL A 57 -9.72 -3.17 -6.79
N THR A 58 -10.04 -1.87 -6.81
CA THR A 58 -9.39 -0.91 -7.69
C THR A 58 -8.03 -0.48 -7.16
N LEU A 59 -7.17 0.01 -8.06
CA LEU A 59 -5.87 0.58 -7.69
C LEU A 59 -6.03 1.73 -6.68
N GLU A 60 -7.00 2.62 -6.89
CA GLU A 60 -7.27 3.73 -5.97
C GLU A 60 -7.61 3.23 -4.56
N GLN A 61 -8.45 2.20 -4.43
CA GLN A 61 -8.79 1.61 -3.14
C GLN A 61 -7.57 0.98 -2.44
N ASP A 62 -6.65 0.38 -3.19
CA ASP A 62 -5.38 -0.15 -2.64
C ASP A 62 -4.47 1.00 -2.17
N LEU A 63 -4.31 2.03 -3.00
CA LEU A 63 -3.50 3.21 -2.67
C LEU A 63 -4.03 3.95 -1.44
N LEU A 64 -5.36 4.03 -1.26
CA LEU A 64 -5.97 4.63 -0.07
C LEU A 64 -5.55 3.94 1.22
N ARG A 65 -5.27 2.63 1.18
CA ARG A 65 -4.91 1.87 2.40
C ARG A 65 -3.49 2.16 2.86
N ARG A 66 -2.70 2.98 2.16
CA ARG A 66 -1.30 3.28 2.53
C ARG A 66 -1.22 4.36 3.59
N ASP A 67 -0.05 4.51 4.20
CA ASP A 67 0.08 5.39 5.39
C ASP A 67 0.24 6.87 5.02
N LEU A 68 0.96 7.14 3.92
CA LEU A 68 1.35 8.48 3.49
C LEU A 68 1.01 8.67 2.00
N THR A 69 0.60 9.88 1.62
CA THR A 69 0.32 10.27 0.23
C THR A 69 1.49 10.01 -0.71
N VAL A 70 2.70 10.34 -0.26
CA VAL A 70 3.95 10.10 -1.04
C VAL A 70 4.23 8.62 -1.28
N ASN A 71 3.72 7.74 -0.42
CA ASN A 71 3.82 6.27 -0.58
C ASN A 71 2.61 5.70 -1.34
N ALA A 72 1.61 6.53 -1.64
CA ALA A 72 0.37 6.19 -2.35
C ALA A 72 0.39 6.64 -3.82
N LEU A 73 1.58 6.63 -4.42
CA LEU A 73 1.81 6.79 -5.85
C LEU A 73 1.91 5.41 -6.52
N ALA A 74 1.40 5.32 -7.74
CA ALA A 74 1.63 4.19 -8.62
C ALA A 74 2.15 4.67 -9.98
N GLU A 75 2.87 3.81 -10.67
CA GLU A 75 3.35 4.03 -12.04
C GLU A 75 2.82 2.88 -12.89
N ASP A 76 2.26 3.18 -14.05
CA ASP A 76 1.87 2.15 -15.01
C ASP A 76 3.05 1.71 -15.89
N ALA A 77 2.82 0.73 -16.76
CA ALA A 77 3.88 0.19 -17.62
C ALA A 77 4.43 1.19 -18.64
N ASP A 78 3.68 2.27 -18.93
CA ASP A 78 4.07 3.32 -19.87
C ASP A 78 4.76 4.50 -19.16
N GLY A 79 4.94 4.42 -17.85
CA GLY A 79 5.56 5.47 -17.02
C GLY A 79 4.60 6.55 -16.54
N THR A 80 3.29 6.37 -16.76
CA THR A 80 2.27 7.31 -16.27
C THR A 80 2.13 7.17 -14.76
N ILE A 81 2.36 8.27 -14.05
CA ILE A 81 2.15 8.33 -12.60
C ILE A 81 0.67 8.53 -12.29
N ILE A 82 0.12 7.61 -11.51
CA ILE A 82 -1.23 7.62 -10.97
C ILE A 82 -1.15 8.13 -9.53
N ASP A 83 -1.71 9.32 -9.29
CA ASP A 83 -1.66 10.01 -8.01
C ASP A 83 -3.05 10.57 -7.61
N PRO A 84 -3.95 9.72 -7.10
CA PRO A 84 -5.29 10.14 -6.70
C PRO A 84 -5.30 10.99 -5.41
N TYR A 85 -4.21 11.01 -4.63
CA TYR A 85 -4.17 11.63 -3.30
C TYR A 85 -3.21 12.82 -3.16
N GLY A 86 -2.57 13.23 -4.26
CA GLY A 86 -1.70 14.41 -4.29
C GLY A 86 -0.30 14.20 -3.69
N GLY A 87 0.20 12.96 -3.71
CA GLY A 87 1.55 12.64 -3.25
C GLY A 87 2.66 13.37 -4.02
N ARG A 88 2.49 13.61 -5.33
CA ARG A 88 3.46 14.39 -6.13
C ARG A 88 3.56 15.82 -5.64
N ARG A 89 2.43 16.46 -5.36
CA ARG A 89 2.39 17.81 -4.81
C ARG A 89 3.10 17.86 -3.45
N ASP A 90 2.89 16.86 -2.61
CA ASP A 90 3.53 16.78 -1.29
C ASP A 90 5.06 16.62 -1.41
N LEU A 91 5.54 15.83 -2.38
CA LEU A 91 6.96 15.71 -2.72
C LEU A 91 7.55 17.05 -3.23
N GLU A 92 6.83 17.74 -4.11
CA GLU A 92 7.24 19.05 -4.65
C GLU A 92 7.27 20.14 -3.57
N GLN A 93 6.38 20.07 -2.59
CA GLN A 93 6.30 21.01 -1.47
C GLN A 93 7.26 20.63 -0.35
N ALA A 94 8.54 21.00 -0.52
CA ALA A 94 9.53 21.03 0.55
C ALA A 94 9.62 19.74 1.39
N HIS A 95 9.61 18.58 0.73
CA HIS A 95 9.67 17.26 1.37
C HIS A 95 8.57 17.08 2.42
N SER A 96 7.33 17.22 1.99
CA SER A 96 6.17 17.00 2.84
C SER A 96 5.49 15.67 2.54
N ALA A 97 4.75 15.14 3.51
CA ALA A 97 3.78 14.07 3.27
C ALA A 97 2.55 14.29 4.13
N SER A 98 1.41 13.91 3.58
CA SER A 98 0.15 13.89 4.28
C SER A 98 -0.18 12.47 4.69
N CYS A 99 -0.66 12.29 5.92
CA CYS A 99 -1.21 11.02 6.37
C CYS A 99 -2.74 11.07 6.35
N PHE A 100 -3.38 9.90 6.21
CA PHE A 100 -4.84 9.78 6.24
C PHE A 100 -5.33 9.56 7.67
N PRO A 101 -5.97 10.55 8.34
CA PRO A 101 -6.32 10.46 9.76
C PRO A 101 -7.19 9.24 10.10
N ARG A 102 -8.12 8.91 9.20
CA ARG A 102 -9.03 7.76 9.36
C ARG A 102 -8.27 6.44 9.52
N LEU A 103 -7.12 6.28 8.88
CA LEU A 103 -6.36 5.04 8.87
C LEU A 103 -5.45 4.89 10.09
N LEU A 104 -5.03 6.00 10.72
CA LEU A 104 -4.24 5.96 11.94
C LEU A 104 -5.01 5.31 13.10
N GLY A 105 -6.33 5.47 13.14
CA GLY A 105 -7.19 4.79 14.11
C GLY A 105 -7.46 3.32 13.81
N GLU A 106 -7.22 2.86 12.56
CA GLU A 106 -7.43 1.46 12.18
C GLU A 106 -6.25 0.57 12.58
N ASP A 107 -5.02 1.09 12.56
CA ASP A 107 -3.79 0.38 12.93
C ASP A 107 -2.81 1.33 13.67
N PRO A 108 -2.62 1.14 14.99
CA PRO A 108 -1.69 1.94 15.80
C PRO A 108 -0.24 1.88 15.30
N LEU A 109 0.19 0.81 14.61
CA LEU A 109 1.56 0.75 14.10
C LEU A 109 1.80 1.77 12.99
N ARG A 110 0.76 2.27 12.31
CA ARG A 110 0.91 3.34 11.32
C ARG A 110 1.47 4.61 11.95
N VAL A 111 1.10 4.93 13.20
CA VAL A 111 1.66 6.08 13.92
C VAL A 111 3.18 5.93 14.09
N LEU A 112 3.64 4.74 14.49
CA LEU A 112 5.07 4.46 14.63
C LEU A 112 5.80 4.49 13.29
N ARG A 113 5.17 3.98 12.22
CA ARG A 113 5.72 4.00 10.86
C ARG A 113 5.88 5.43 10.34
N VAL A 114 4.88 6.28 10.53
CA VAL A 114 4.92 7.70 10.15
C VAL A 114 6.00 8.44 10.96
N ALA A 115 6.08 8.20 12.27
CA ALA A 115 7.12 8.78 13.11
C ALA A 115 8.53 8.35 12.67
N ARG A 116 8.72 7.07 12.34
CA ARG A 116 9.99 6.54 11.79
C ARG A 116 10.33 7.23 10.48
N PHE A 117 9.38 7.35 9.57
CA PHE A 117 9.58 7.99 8.27
C PHE A 117 10.06 9.44 8.40
N ALA A 118 9.39 10.24 9.25
CA ALA A 118 9.82 11.62 9.53
C ALA A 118 11.16 11.70 10.27
N GLY A 119 11.52 10.68 11.04
CA GLY A 119 12.82 10.55 11.67
C GLY A 119 13.96 10.30 10.68
N SER A 120 13.72 9.46 9.67
CA SER A 120 14.74 9.03 8.70
C SER A 120 15.02 10.06 7.59
N LEU A 121 14.05 10.89 7.22
CA LEU A 121 14.16 11.79 6.05
C LEU A 121 14.34 13.27 6.41
N ARG A 122 14.95 13.56 7.56
CA ARG A 122 15.04 14.94 8.07
C ARG A 122 15.83 15.87 7.12
N PRO A 123 15.35 17.11 6.89
CA PRO A 123 14.09 17.70 7.37
C PRO A 123 12.89 17.26 6.52
N PHE A 124 11.89 16.63 7.13
CA PHE A 124 10.64 16.19 6.47
C PHE A 124 9.42 16.76 7.21
N LYS A 125 8.46 17.33 6.49
CA LYS A 125 7.25 17.94 7.08
C LYS A 125 6.07 16.97 7.01
N LEU A 126 5.44 16.69 8.15
CA LEU A 126 4.22 15.89 8.19
C LEU A 126 2.98 16.78 8.29
N SER A 127 1.97 16.41 7.53
CA SER A 127 0.64 17.01 7.60
C SER A 127 -0.46 15.92 7.51
N TYR A 128 -1.71 16.35 7.49
CA TYR A 128 -2.87 15.47 7.39
C TYR A 128 -3.65 15.80 6.12
N CYS A 129 -4.10 14.77 5.39
CA CYS A 129 -5.08 14.98 4.32
C CYS A 129 -6.36 15.55 4.94
N ARG A 130 -6.85 16.65 4.39
CA ARG A 130 -8.12 17.27 4.77
C ARG A 130 -9.29 16.53 4.13
#